data_AF-A0A3M1YYN1-F1
#
_entry.id   AF-A0A3M1YYN1-F1
#
_cell.length_a   1.000
_cell.length_b   1.000
_cell.length_c   1.000
_cell.angle_alpha   90.00
_cell.angle_beta   90.00
_cell.angle_gamma   90.00
#
_symmetry.space_group_name_H-M   'P 1'
#
loop_
_entity.id
_entity.type
_entity.pdbx_description
1 polymer ?
#
loop_
_entity_poly.entity_id
_entity_poly.type
_entity_poly.pdbx_seq_one_letter_code
_entity_poly.pdbx_strand_id
1 'polypeptide(L)'
;MDFGDLASRLKKAREKEGGNKGDDRPFDFEESYRLRGKMLGVLIRDARVAASRTLEDCANILGVTPQDVENWEFGNSVPSLPQLELLAYYLDVPISHFWGQTTLQAEGKAVEAQDEYLKLRDRMIGALLRQAREGAGKSEEELAQAANLSAEQISAYELGETPIPMHHLTVLASHVGKNLNYFLESSSQLGELLAIREMWKHFTELPQPLREFAANPTNIGFIELAYMLSQMPADKLRKMGESMLDITM
;
A
#
# COMPACT_ATOMS: atom_id res chain seq x y z
N MET A 1 39.93 31.66 18.25
CA MET A 1 39.35 32.42 17.12
C MET A 1 38.18 33.21 17.67
N ASP A 2 38.21 34.52 17.46
CA ASP A 2 37.38 35.52 18.12
C ASP A 2 36.00 35.62 17.43
N PHE A 3 34.92 35.61 18.23
CA PHE A 3 33.53 35.67 17.77
C PHE A 3 33.22 36.96 16.99
N GLY A 4 34.04 38.00 17.16
CA GLY A 4 33.94 39.25 16.39
C GLY A 4 34.22 39.09 14.88
N ASP A 5 35.08 38.13 14.49
CA ASP A 5 35.51 37.97 13.09
C ASP A 5 34.51 37.16 12.25
N LEU A 6 33.62 36.40 12.90
CA LEU A 6 32.52 35.69 12.24
C LEU A 6 31.35 36.64 11.96
N ALA A 7 31.07 37.56 12.88
CA ALA A 7 30.01 38.57 12.74
C ALA A 7 30.33 39.59 11.64
N SER A 8 31.60 39.98 11.49
CA SER A 8 32.05 40.90 10.43
C SER A 8 31.98 40.26 9.03
N ARG A 9 32.22 38.95 8.92
CA ARG A 9 32.08 38.17 7.68
C ARG A 9 30.63 37.97 7.27
N LEU A 10 29.72 37.74 8.23
CA LEU A 10 28.28 37.65 7.99
C LEU A 10 27.68 39.00 7.54
N LYS A 11 28.18 40.12 8.09
CA LYS A 11 27.72 41.46 7.68
C LYS A 11 28.20 41.83 6.27
N LYS A 12 29.45 41.49 5.90
CA LYS A 12 29.97 41.68 4.53
C LYS A 12 29.34 40.74 3.49
N ALA A 13 28.89 39.55 3.89
CA ALA A 13 28.11 38.66 3.02
C ALA A 13 26.71 39.25 2.73
N ARG A 14 26.03 39.75 3.77
CA ARG A 14 24.74 40.45 3.62
C ARG A 14 24.82 41.74 2.80
N GLU A 15 25.90 42.51 2.91
CA GLU A 15 26.10 43.73 2.13
C GLU A 15 26.44 43.44 0.65
N LYS A 16 27.03 42.28 0.33
CA LYS A 16 27.26 41.84 -1.07
C LYS A 16 26.03 41.19 -1.71
N GLU A 17 25.11 40.64 -0.92
CA GLU A 17 23.81 40.14 -1.40
C GLU A 17 22.76 41.27 -1.56
N GLY A 18 23.04 42.48 -1.05
CA GLY A 18 22.20 43.68 -1.22
C GLY A 18 22.13 44.25 -2.64
N GLY A 19 22.54 43.48 -3.66
CA GLY A 19 22.59 43.89 -5.06
C GLY A 19 21.52 43.29 -5.96
N ASN A 20 20.61 42.45 -5.46
CA ASN A 20 19.44 42.04 -6.24
C ASN A 20 18.20 42.72 -5.66
N LYS A 21 17.69 43.72 -6.38
CA LYS A 21 16.36 44.29 -6.12
C LYS A 21 15.35 43.15 -6.29
N GLY A 22 15.03 42.50 -5.18
CA GLY A 22 13.88 41.63 -5.07
C GLY A 22 12.67 42.44 -5.45
N ASP A 23 12.12 42.09 -6.60
CA ASP A 23 10.78 42.36 -7.08
C ASP A 23 9.79 42.63 -5.94
N ASP A 24 9.56 43.91 -5.65
CA ASP A 24 8.62 44.41 -4.63
C ASP A 24 7.18 44.34 -5.19
N ARG A 25 6.84 43.22 -5.84
CA ARG A 25 5.48 42.92 -6.25
C ARG A 25 4.71 42.49 -4.99
N PRO A 26 3.63 43.21 -4.61
CA PRO A 26 2.82 42.80 -3.48
C PRO A 26 2.34 41.36 -3.69
N PHE A 27 2.47 40.52 -2.65
CA PHE A 27 2.05 39.12 -2.71
C PHE A 27 0.56 39.06 -3.07
N ASP A 28 0.26 38.49 -4.24
CA ASP A 28 -1.12 38.34 -4.70
C ASP A 28 -1.76 37.11 -4.02
N PHE A 29 -2.49 37.39 -2.94
CA PHE A 29 -3.21 36.36 -2.19
C PHE A 29 -4.27 35.66 -3.03
N GLU A 30 -4.95 36.37 -3.95
CA GLU A 30 -5.99 35.80 -4.82
C GLU A 30 -5.37 34.80 -5.81
N GLU A 31 -4.25 35.16 -6.44
CA GLU A 31 -3.52 34.25 -7.30
C GLU A 31 -3.00 33.03 -6.52
N SER A 32 -2.49 33.24 -5.31
CA SER A 32 -2.03 32.15 -4.44
C SER A 32 -3.14 31.18 -4.04
N TYR A 33 -4.34 31.68 -3.69
CA TYR A 33 -5.49 30.85 -3.36
C TYR A 33 -5.97 30.06 -4.58
N ARG A 34 -6.03 30.70 -5.75
CA ARG A 34 -6.43 30.04 -7.00
C ARG A 34 -5.46 28.92 -7.38
N LEU A 35 -4.15 29.14 -7.27
CA LEU A 35 -3.14 28.12 -7.55
C LEU A 35 -3.27 26.93 -6.59
N ARG A 36 -3.47 27.19 -5.29
CA ARG A 36 -3.69 26.13 -4.29
C ARG A 36 -4.98 25.35 -4.54
N GLY A 37 -6.06 26.03 -4.89
CA GLY A 37 -7.33 25.38 -5.25
C GLY A 37 -7.18 24.43 -6.44
N LYS A 38 -6.45 24.84 -7.48
CA LYS A 38 -6.16 23.97 -8.64
C LYS A 38 -5.30 22.77 -8.28
N MET A 39 -4.25 22.96 -7.48
CA MET A 39 -3.41 21.84 -7.03
C MET A 39 -4.22 20.82 -6.21
N LEU A 40 -5.05 21.31 -5.28
CA LEU A 40 -5.94 20.47 -4.50
C LEU A 40 -6.93 19.70 -5.39
N GLY A 41 -7.53 20.36 -6.39
CA GLY A 41 -8.43 19.72 -7.33
C GLY A 41 -7.79 18.57 -8.11
N VAL A 42 -6.53 18.73 -8.54
CA VAL A 42 -5.77 17.66 -9.20
C VAL A 42 -5.59 16.46 -8.27
N LEU A 43 -5.24 16.67 -7.00
CA LEU A 43 -5.04 15.60 -6.02
C LEU A 43 -6.36 14.88 -5.67
N ILE A 44 -7.48 15.61 -5.58
CA ILE A 44 -8.81 15.02 -5.37
C ILE A 44 -9.18 14.10 -6.53
N ARG A 45 -9.02 14.58 -7.76
CA ARG A 45 -9.33 13.79 -8.96
C ARG A 45 -8.46 12.54 -9.04
N ASP A 46 -7.18 12.70 -8.78
CA ASP A 46 -6.19 11.63 -8.80
C ASP A 46 -6.51 10.54 -7.77
N ALA A 47 -6.72 10.90 -6.51
CA ALA A 47 -7.17 9.97 -5.47
C ALA A 47 -8.49 9.28 -5.83
N ARG A 48 -9.45 10.01 -6.41
CA ARG A 48 -10.74 9.45 -6.83
C ARG A 48 -10.58 8.40 -7.93
N VAL A 49 -9.78 8.71 -8.95
CA VAL A 49 -9.52 7.79 -10.06
C VAL A 49 -8.74 6.56 -9.59
N ALA A 50 -7.73 6.75 -8.73
CA ALA A 50 -6.98 5.65 -8.13
C ALA A 50 -7.89 4.71 -7.31
N ALA A 51 -8.87 5.27 -6.59
CA ALA A 51 -9.88 4.51 -5.86
C ALA A 51 -11.02 3.95 -6.74
N SER A 52 -10.98 4.16 -8.07
CA SER A 52 -12.01 3.74 -9.02
C SER A 52 -13.42 4.24 -8.66
N ARG A 53 -13.53 5.47 -8.16
CA ARG A 53 -14.81 6.09 -7.75
C ARG A 53 -15.34 7.07 -8.78
N THR A 54 -16.67 7.16 -8.90
CA THR A 54 -17.31 8.18 -9.73
C THR A 54 -17.49 9.50 -8.97
N LEU A 55 -17.88 10.57 -9.68
CA LEU A 55 -18.23 11.84 -9.03
C LEU A 55 -19.46 11.68 -8.14
N GLU A 56 -20.42 10.84 -8.56
CA GLU A 56 -21.63 10.50 -7.81
C GLU A 56 -21.31 9.77 -6.50
N ASP A 57 -20.38 8.82 -6.52
CA ASP A 57 -19.91 8.13 -5.32
C ASP A 57 -19.42 9.12 -4.26
N CYS A 58 -18.59 10.08 -4.67
CA CYS A 58 -18.03 11.10 -3.79
C CYS A 58 -19.09 12.12 -3.34
N ALA A 59 -20.02 12.49 -4.22
CA ALA A 59 -21.09 13.42 -3.88
C ALA A 59 -22.03 12.83 -2.81
N ASN A 60 -22.37 11.54 -2.96
CA ASN A 60 -23.29 10.82 -2.07
C ASN A 60 -22.77 10.74 -0.63
N ILE A 61 -21.49 10.42 -0.43
CA ILE A 61 -20.92 10.32 0.93
C ILE A 61 -20.81 11.69 1.62
N LEU A 62 -20.67 12.76 0.84
CA LEU A 62 -20.53 14.12 1.35
C LEU A 62 -21.86 14.86 1.51
N GLY A 63 -22.96 14.34 0.95
CA GLY A 63 -24.24 15.02 0.90
C GLY A 63 -24.22 16.29 0.03
N VAL A 64 -23.40 16.30 -1.02
CA VAL A 64 -23.28 17.41 -1.99
C VAL A 64 -23.70 16.94 -3.39
N THR A 65 -23.63 17.82 -4.39
CA THR A 65 -23.92 17.42 -5.78
C THR A 65 -22.65 16.94 -6.52
N PRO A 66 -22.77 16.09 -7.56
CA PRO A 66 -21.62 15.73 -8.41
C PRO A 66 -20.93 16.95 -9.03
N GLN A 67 -21.70 18.02 -9.31
CA GLN A 67 -21.18 19.28 -9.83
C GLN A 67 -20.26 19.99 -8.84
N ASP A 68 -20.55 19.90 -7.53
CA ASP A 68 -19.68 20.47 -6.50
C ASP A 68 -18.33 19.76 -6.46
N VAL A 69 -18.34 18.43 -6.52
CA VAL A 69 -17.12 17.60 -6.58
C VAL A 69 -16.33 17.93 -7.86
N GLU A 70 -17.00 18.03 -9.00
CA GLU A 70 -16.37 18.42 -10.26
C GLU A 70 -15.74 19.82 -10.17
N ASN A 71 -16.45 20.79 -9.56
CA ASN A 71 -15.93 22.13 -9.34
C ASN A 71 -14.68 22.14 -8.44
N TRP A 72 -14.59 21.24 -7.46
CA TRP A 72 -13.39 21.05 -6.66
C TRP A 72 -12.24 20.48 -7.49
N GLU A 73 -12.49 19.48 -8.32
CA GLU A 73 -11.46 18.89 -9.19
C GLU A 73 -10.87 19.89 -10.19
N PHE A 74 -11.68 20.83 -10.68
CA PHE A 74 -11.21 21.92 -11.54
C PHE A 74 -10.58 23.09 -10.78
N GLY A 75 -10.66 23.12 -9.44
CA GLY A 75 -10.20 24.23 -8.60
C GLY A 75 -11.06 25.50 -8.74
N ASN A 76 -12.30 25.38 -9.22
CA ASN A 76 -13.27 26.48 -9.30
C ASN A 76 -13.85 26.82 -7.93
N SER A 77 -13.93 25.84 -7.04
CA SER A 77 -14.19 25.99 -5.62
C SER A 77 -13.32 24.99 -4.86
N VAL A 78 -13.34 25.00 -3.53
CA VAL A 78 -12.53 24.09 -2.70
C VAL A 78 -13.39 23.45 -1.62
N PRO A 79 -13.15 22.18 -1.25
CA PRO A 79 -13.84 21.56 -0.12
C PRO A 79 -13.35 22.15 1.20
N SER A 80 -14.19 22.05 2.23
CA SER A 80 -13.80 22.28 3.62
C SER A 80 -12.96 21.12 4.16
N LEU A 81 -12.26 21.33 5.28
CA LEU A 81 -11.47 20.27 5.92
C LEU A 81 -12.30 19.03 6.28
N PRO A 82 -13.52 19.13 6.88
CA PRO A 82 -14.34 17.93 7.14
C PRO A 82 -14.75 17.18 5.87
N GLN A 83 -15.02 17.89 4.78
CA GLN A 83 -15.30 17.26 3.48
C GLN A 83 -14.05 16.56 2.93
N LEU A 84 -12.87 17.16 3.11
CA LEU A 84 -11.61 16.59 2.69
C LEU A 84 -11.21 15.37 3.55
N GLU A 85 -11.47 15.40 4.85
CA GLU A 85 -11.31 14.27 5.78
C GLU A 85 -12.19 13.09 5.35
N LEU A 86 -13.46 13.37 5.03
CA LEU A 86 -14.38 12.32 4.60
C LEU A 86 -14.00 11.74 3.23
N LEU A 87 -13.51 12.58 2.31
CA LEU A 87 -12.92 12.12 1.06
C LEU A 87 -11.66 11.27 1.31
N ALA A 88 -10.75 11.70 2.19
CA ALA A 88 -9.54 10.94 2.51
C ALA A 88 -9.90 9.53 3.02
N TYR A 89 -10.84 9.46 3.96
CA TYR A 89 -11.36 8.20 4.49
C TYR A 89 -12.01 7.33 3.40
N TYR A 90 -12.87 7.92 2.57
CA TYR A 90 -13.63 7.17 1.55
C TYR A 90 -12.76 6.68 0.39
N LEU A 91 -11.75 7.46 0.01
CA LEU A 91 -10.81 7.16 -1.07
C LEU A 91 -9.59 6.35 -0.60
N ASP A 92 -9.55 5.99 0.69
CA ASP A 92 -8.46 5.20 1.32
C ASP A 92 -7.07 5.82 1.12
N VAL A 93 -6.98 7.15 1.27
CA VAL A 93 -5.72 7.91 1.20
C VAL A 93 -5.42 8.62 2.52
N PRO A 94 -4.16 8.73 2.96
CA PRO A 94 -3.83 9.53 4.13
C PRO A 94 -4.19 10.97 3.85
N ILE A 95 -4.74 11.67 4.85
CA ILE A 95 -5.15 13.07 4.69
C ILE A 95 -4.02 13.89 4.05
N SER A 96 -2.78 13.76 4.53
CA SER A 96 -1.59 14.44 4.00
C SER A 96 -1.34 14.32 2.48
N HIS A 97 -1.97 13.36 1.78
CA HIS A 97 -1.94 13.28 0.32
C HIS A 97 -2.36 14.61 -0.33
N PHE A 98 -3.43 15.26 0.16
CA PHE A 98 -3.92 16.52 -0.40
C PHE A 98 -3.07 17.76 -0.08
N TRP A 99 -1.93 17.58 0.59
CA TRP A 99 -0.94 18.60 0.91
C TRP A 99 0.33 18.45 0.05
N GLY A 100 0.51 17.30 -0.62
CA GLY A 100 1.72 16.95 -1.36
C GLY A 100 1.76 17.45 -2.82
N GLN A 101 2.86 17.17 -3.51
CA GLN A 101 3.04 17.46 -4.95
C GLN A 101 2.99 16.20 -5.83
N THR A 102 2.59 15.05 -5.28
CA THR A 102 2.73 13.74 -5.94
C THR A 102 1.37 13.14 -6.26
N THR A 103 1.16 12.80 -7.53
CA THR A 103 -0.05 12.15 -8.06
C THR A 103 0.09 10.62 -8.05
N LEU A 104 -0.92 9.92 -7.56
CA LEU A 104 -1.21 8.50 -7.56
C LEU A 104 -1.89 8.09 -8.89
N GLN A 105 -1.14 8.04 -10.00
CA GLN A 105 -1.75 7.53 -11.24
C GLN A 105 -2.12 6.05 -11.14
N ALA A 106 -3.33 5.69 -11.56
CA ALA A 106 -3.68 4.33 -11.97
C ALA A 106 -4.66 4.33 -13.16
N GLU A 107 -4.40 3.41 -14.10
CA GLU A 107 -4.99 3.30 -15.43
C GLU A 107 -6.28 2.47 -15.47
N GLY A 108 -7.26 2.92 -16.26
CA GLY A 108 -8.53 2.21 -16.50
C GLY A 108 -8.52 1.39 -17.80
N LYS A 109 -8.36 0.07 -17.68
CA LYS A 109 -8.74 -0.96 -18.70
C LYS A 109 -9.25 -2.23 -18.01
N ALA A 110 -10.26 -2.08 -17.15
CA ALA A 110 -10.52 -3.07 -16.10
C ALA A 110 -11.29 -4.33 -16.53
N VAL A 111 -12.18 -4.30 -17.54
CA VAL A 111 -13.19 -5.38 -17.69
C VAL A 111 -12.68 -6.60 -18.48
N GLU A 112 -12.04 -6.42 -19.65
CA GLU A 112 -11.54 -7.57 -20.44
C GLU A 112 -10.35 -8.27 -19.77
N ALA A 113 -9.52 -7.51 -19.04
CA ALA A 113 -8.40 -8.06 -18.27
C ALA A 113 -8.86 -8.94 -17.08
N GLN A 114 -10.07 -8.73 -16.54
CA GLN A 114 -10.59 -9.50 -15.41
C GLN A 114 -10.96 -10.94 -15.80
N ASP A 115 -11.68 -11.13 -16.91
CA ASP A 115 -12.08 -12.47 -17.35
C ASP A 115 -10.87 -13.33 -17.75
N GLU A 116 -9.87 -12.72 -18.38
CA GLU A 116 -8.60 -13.38 -18.69
C GLU A 116 -7.83 -13.75 -17.42
N TYR A 117 -7.79 -12.84 -16.44
CA TYR A 117 -7.17 -13.09 -15.14
C TYR A 117 -7.83 -14.28 -14.43
N LEU A 118 -9.16 -14.31 -14.33
CA LEU A 118 -9.89 -15.39 -13.64
C LEU A 118 -9.59 -16.76 -14.27
N LYS A 119 -9.69 -16.86 -15.60
CA LYS A 119 -9.39 -18.11 -16.33
C LYS A 119 -7.95 -18.57 -16.17
N LEU A 120 -7.00 -17.64 -16.22
CA LEU A 120 -5.58 -17.95 -16.01
C LEU A 120 -5.36 -18.44 -14.57
N ARG A 121 -5.96 -17.77 -13.59
CA ARG A 121 -5.80 -18.12 -12.18
C ARG A 121 -6.41 -19.49 -11.86
N ASP A 122 -7.59 -19.80 -12.38
CA ASP A 122 -8.23 -21.11 -12.20
C ASP A 122 -7.33 -22.25 -12.70
N ARG A 123 -6.71 -22.09 -13.87
CA ARG A 123 -5.74 -23.06 -14.41
C ARG A 123 -4.50 -23.19 -13.53
N MET A 124 -3.97 -22.09 -13.00
CA MET A 124 -2.82 -22.12 -12.10
C MET A 124 -3.17 -22.83 -10.78
N ILE A 125 -4.34 -22.59 -10.21
CA ILE A 125 -4.80 -23.26 -8.98
C ILE A 125 -4.97 -24.76 -9.25
N GLY A 126 -5.57 -25.14 -10.38
CA GLY A 126 -5.69 -26.53 -10.81
C GLY A 126 -4.33 -27.24 -10.94
N ALA A 127 -3.37 -26.60 -11.60
CA ALA A 127 -2.02 -27.13 -11.74
C ALA A 127 -1.30 -27.28 -10.39
N LEU A 128 -1.44 -26.31 -9.49
CA LEU A 128 -0.91 -26.38 -8.13
C LEU A 128 -1.53 -27.53 -7.33
N LEU A 129 -2.83 -27.76 -7.49
CA LEU A 129 -3.54 -28.86 -6.84
C LEU A 129 -3.03 -30.20 -7.35
N ARG A 130 -2.90 -30.36 -8.66
CA ARG A 130 -2.31 -31.54 -9.29
C ARG A 130 -0.91 -31.81 -8.77
N GLN A 131 -0.05 -30.81 -8.76
CA GLN A 131 1.32 -30.93 -8.23
C GLN A 131 1.33 -31.36 -6.76
N ALA A 132 0.42 -30.81 -5.94
CA ALA A 132 0.31 -31.20 -4.54
C ALA A 132 -0.21 -32.63 -4.37
N ARG A 133 -1.18 -33.06 -5.19
CA ARG A 133 -1.69 -34.43 -5.20
C ARG A 133 -0.61 -35.44 -5.62
N GLU A 134 0.07 -35.18 -6.73
CA GLU A 134 1.17 -36.02 -7.23
C GLU A 134 2.32 -36.07 -6.22
N GLY A 135 2.67 -34.94 -5.61
CA GLY A 135 3.68 -34.87 -4.54
C GLY A 135 3.28 -35.61 -3.26
N ALA A 136 1.98 -35.77 -3.00
CA ALA A 136 1.45 -36.61 -1.93
C ALA A 136 1.29 -38.08 -2.34
N GLY A 137 1.59 -38.44 -3.59
CA GLY A 137 1.52 -39.80 -4.12
C GLY A 137 0.09 -40.33 -4.28
N LYS A 138 -0.91 -39.46 -4.41
CA LYS A 138 -2.34 -39.84 -4.46
C LYS A 138 -2.86 -39.93 -5.89
N SER A 139 -3.74 -40.89 -6.16
CA SER A 139 -4.53 -40.91 -7.40
C SER A 139 -5.67 -39.87 -7.36
N GLU A 140 -6.28 -39.59 -8.53
CA GLU A 140 -7.45 -38.72 -8.61
C GLU A 140 -8.63 -39.33 -7.84
N GLU A 141 -8.81 -40.65 -7.92
CA GLU A 141 -9.85 -41.41 -7.22
C GLU A 141 -9.69 -41.34 -5.69
N GLU A 142 -8.45 -41.46 -5.19
CA GLU A 142 -8.17 -41.38 -3.75
C GLU A 142 -8.48 -39.98 -3.20
N LEU A 143 -8.13 -38.93 -3.95
CA LEU A 143 -8.43 -37.56 -3.56
C LEU A 143 -9.93 -37.25 -3.66
N ALA A 144 -10.58 -37.73 -4.73
CA ALA A 144 -12.01 -37.60 -4.96
C ALA A 144 -12.81 -38.25 -3.81
N GLN A 145 -12.47 -39.48 -3.43
CA GLN A 145 -13.12 -40.19 -2.33
C GLN A 145 -12.96 -39.44 -1.00
N ALA A 146 -11.77 -38.90 -0.73
CA ALA A 146 -11.50 -38.17 0.50
C ALA A 146 -12.25 -36.83 0.60
N ALA A 147 -12.59 -36.23 -0.54
CA ALA A 147 -13.36 -34.99 -0.63
C ALA A 147 -14.85 -35.19 -0.94
N ASN A 148 -15.33 -36.43 -1.07
CA ASN A 148 -16.68 -36.78 -1.52
C ASN A 148 -17.04 -36.14 -2.88
N LEU A 149 -16.12 -36.26 -3.84
CA LEU A 149 -16.22 -35.79 -5.22
C LEU A 149 -16.03 -36.98 -6.19
N SER A 150 -16.28 -36.76 -7.48
CA SER A 150 -15.93 -37.72 -8.53
C SER A 150 -14.51 -37.48 -9.06
N ALA A 151 -13.87 -38.52 -9.60
CA ALA A 151 -12.54 -38.40 -10.22
C ALA A 151 -12.57 -37.42 -11.42
N GLU A 152 -13.67 -37.41 -12.18
CA GLU A 152 -13.88 -36.46 -13.27
C GLU A 152 -13.93 -35.01 -12.78
N GLN A 153 -14.51 -34.75 -11.60
CA GLN A 153 -14.50 -33.41 -11.00
C GLN A 153 -13.09 -33.00 -10.59
N ILE A 154 -12.30 -33.91 -10.01
CA ILE A 154 -10.88 -33.65 -9.70
C ILE A 154 -10.11 -33.33 -10.97
N SER A 155 -10.30 -34.12 -12.03
CA SER A 155 -9.63 -33.90 -13.33
C SER A 155 -10.00 -32.54 -13.92
N ALA A 156 -11.29 -32.18 -13.95
CA ALA A 156 -11.77 -30.88 -14.46
C ALA A 156 -11.22 -29.70 -13.65
N TYR A 157 -11.05 -29.86 -12.34
CA TYR A 157 -10.38 -28.88 -11.48
C TYR A 157 -8.88 -28.76 -11.78
N GLU A 158 -8.17 -29.88 -11.88
CA GLU A 158 -6.73 -29.91 -12.15
C GLU A 158 -6.37 -29.36 -13.53
N LEU A 159 -7.26 -29.51 -14.51
CA LEU A 159 -7.12 -28.93 -15.86
C LEU A 159 -7.57 -27.46 -15.93
N GLY A 160 -8.21 -26.93 -14.88
CA GLY A 160 -8.77 -25.59 -14.87
C GLY A 160 -9.93 -25.41 -15.87
N GLU A 161 -10.64 -26.49 -16.20
CA GLU A 161 -11.84 -26.45 -17.04
C GLU A 161 -13.05 -25.90 -16.28
N THR A 162 -13.08 -26.16 -14.96
CA THR A 162 -14.09 -25.61 -14.05
C THR A 162 -13.40 -24.96 -12.85
N PRO A 163 -13.89 -23.79 -12.39
CA PRO A 163 -13.37 -23.16 -11.18
C PRO A 163 -13.60 -24.06 -9.96
N ILE A 164 -12.62 -24.12 -9.06
CA ILE A 164 -12.72 -24.91 -7.82
C ILE A 164 -13.48 -24.11 -6.77
N PRO A 165 -14.64 -24.57 -6.28
CA PRO A 165 -15.32 -23.91 -5.16
C PRO A 165 -14.44 -23.86 -3.91
N MET A 166 -14.43 -22.74 -3.17
CA MET A 166 -13.53 -22.54 -2.02
C MET A 166 -13.63 -23.64 -0.94
N HIS A 167 -14.83 -24.17 -0.70
CA HIS A 167 -15.02 -25.25 0.27
C HIS A 167 -14.40 -26.58 -0.24
N HIS A 168 -14.49 -26.88 -1.53
CA HIS A 168 -13.76 -27.99 -2.14
C HIS A 168 -12.26 -27.77 -2.03
N LEU A 169 -11.75 -26.60 -2.43
CA LEU A 169 -10.31 -26.30 -2.36
C LEU A 169 -9.76 -26.46 -0.94
N THR A 170 -10.49 -26.03 0.08
CA THR A 170 -10.09 -26.17 1.49
C THR A 170 -9.95 -27.64 1.91
N VAL A 171 -10.92 -28.47 1.55
CA VAL A 171 -10.91 -29.91 1.85
C VAL A 171 -9.80 -30.61 1.07
N LEU A 172 -9.67 -30.31 -0.23
CA LEU A 172 -8.65 -30.89 -1.10
C LEU A 172 -7.24 -30.53 -0.63
N ALA A 173 -6.98 -29.25 -0.33
CA ALA A 173 -5.71 -28.76 0.20
C ALA A 173 -5.28 -29.54 1.44
N SER A 174 -6.21 -29.72 2.39
CA SER A 174 -5.95 -30.45 3.64
C SER A 174 -5.55 -31.91 3.37
N HIS A 175 -6.23 -32.57 2.41
CA HIS A 175 -5.92 -33.96 2.04
C HIS A 175 -4.61 -34.12 1.27
N VAL A 176 -4.10 -33.09 0.62
CA VAL A 176 -2.78 -33.09 -0.04
C VAL A 176 -1.68 -32.46 0.82
N GLY A 177 -1.95 -32.21 2.11
CA GLY A 177 -0.97 -31.67 3.05
C GLY A 177 -0.56 -30.23 2.78
N LYS A 178 -1.44 -29.44 2.15
CA LYS A 178 -1.25 -28.00 1.89
C LYS A 178 -2.26 -27.18 2.69
N ASN A 179 -1.95 -25.91 2.90
CA ASN A 179 -2.90 -24.92 3.40
C ASN A 179 -3.34 -24.00 2.24
N LEU A 180 -4.33 -23.14 2.49
CA LEU A 180 -4.83 -22.21 1.45
C LEU A 180 -3.76 -21.23 0.97
N ASN A 181 -2.76 -20.89 1.80
CA ASN A 181 -1.68 -19.98 1.43
C ASN A 181 -0.85 -20.51 0.25
N TYR A 182 -0.77 -21.83 0.07
CA TYR A 182 -0.11 -22.44 -1.09
C TYR A 182 -0.78 -22.07 -2.43
N PHE A 183 -2.08 -21.76 -2.41
CA PHE A 183 -2.86 -21.41 -3.59
C PHE A 183 -3.12 -19.90 -3.70
N LEU A 184 -2.58 -19.07 -2.81
CA LEU A 184 -2.75 -17.63 -2.91
C LEU A 184 -1.93 -17.05 -4.05
N GLU A 185 -2.46 -16.00 -4.68
CA GLU A 185 -1.73 -15.23 -5.67
C GLU A 185 -0.63 -14.39 -4.99
N SER A 186 0.59 -14.42 -5.52
CA SER A 186 1.74 -13.75 -4.90
C SER A 186 2.65 -13.02 -5.89
N SER A 187 2.36 -13.08 -7.19
CA SER A 187 3.26 -12.60 -8.26
C SER A 187 2.70 -11.46 -9.11
N SER A 188 1.38 -11.26 -9.08
CA SER A 188 0.72 -10.14 -9.75
C SER A 188 0.57 -8.92 -8.84
N GLN A 189 0.23 -7.78 -9.43
CA GLN A 189 -0.14 -6.55 -8.71
C GLN A 189 -1.25 -6.80 -7.67
N LEU A 190 -2.20 -7.70 -7.97
CA LEU A 190 -3.24 -8.09 -7.02
C LEU A 190 -2.65 -8.90 -5.85
N GLY A 191 -1.71 -9.80 -6.11
CA GLY A 191 -0.98 -10.53 -5.06
C GLY A 191 -0.20 -9.61 -4.14
N GLU A 192 0.53 -8.62 -4.71
CA GLU A 192 1.24 -7.60 -3.94
C GLU A 192 0.29 -6.77 -3.07
N LEU A 193 -0.85 -6.33 -3.63
CA LEU A 193 -1.86 -5.58 -2.89
C LEU A 193 -2.45 -6.38 -1.74
N LEU A 194 -2.75 -7.66 -1.95
CA LEU A 194 -3.24 -8.56 -0.91
C LEU A 194 -2.20 -8.75 0.21
N ALA A 195 -0.92 -8.92 -0.16
CA ALA A 195 0.16 -9.02 0.80
C ALA A 195 0.30 -7.73 1.64
N ILE A 196 0.25 -6.56 1.01
CA ILE A 196 0.28 -5.26 1.68
C ILE A 196 -0.88 -5.13 2.67
N ARG A 197 -2.09 -5.58 2.30
CA ARG A 197 -3.25 -5.54 3.21
C ARG A 197 -3.06 -6.43 4.45
N GLU A 198 -2.53 -7.64 4.29
CA GLU A 198 -2.27 -8.51 5.45
C GLU A 198 -1.14 -7.94 6.33
N MET A 199 -0.10 -7.37 5.72
CA MET A 199 0.96 -6.66 6.44
C MET A 199 0.40 -5.47 7.24
N TRP A 200 -0.50 -4.68 6.65
CA TRP A 200 -1.16 -3.57 7.33
C TRP A 200 -1.99 -4.03 8.51
N LYS A 201 -2.77 -5.10 8.36
CA LYS A 201 -3.52 -5.70 9.47
C LYS A 201 -2.59 -6.04 10.64
N HIS A 202 -1.52 -6.79 10.40
CA HIS A 202 -0.54 -7.10 11.44
C HIS A 202 0.15 -5.88 12.03
N PHE A 203 0.48 -4.89 11.20
CA PHE A 203 1.05 -3.63 11.68
C PHE A 203 0.08 -2.92 12.63
N THR A 204 -1.22 -2.89 12.31
CA THR A 204 -2.23 -2.28 13.18
C THR A 204 -2.47 -3.06 14.47
N GLU A 205 -2.17 -4.36 14.51
CA GLU A 205 -2.25 -5.18 15.73
C GLU A 205 -1.07 -4.94 16.70
N LEU A 206 0.03 -4.31 16.24
CA LEU A 206 1.17 -3.99 17.10
C LEU A 206 0.78 -3.02 18.24
N PRO A 207 1.43 -3.13 19.42
CA PRO A 207 1.27 -2.15 20.49
C PRO A 207 1.50 -0.72 20.01
N GLN A 208 0.68 0.22 20.47
CA GLN A 208 0.74 1.62 20.05
C GLN A 208 2.16 2.23 20.08
N PRO A 209 2.98 2.05 21.15
CA PRO A 209 4.33 2.60 21.18
C PRO A 209 5.23 2.07 20.07
N LEU A 210 5.06 0.80 19.66
CA LEU A 210 5.85 0.20 18.60
C LEU A 210 5.40 0.68 17.22
N ARG A 211 4.09 0.87 17.01
CA ARG A 211 3.56 1.46 15.77
C ARG A 211 4.05 2.88 15.58
N GLU A 212 3.98 3.71 16.62
CA GLU A 212 4.46 5.10 16.60
C GLU A 212 5.97 5.16 16.34
N PHE A 213 6.73 4.29 17.00
CA PHE A 213 8.17 4.17 16.78
C PHE A 213 8.50 3.80 15.33
N ALA A 214 7.81 2.79 14.78
CA ALA A 214 8.05 2.29 13.43
C ALA A 214 7.58 3.26 12.34
N ALA A 215 6.50 4.01 12.58
CA ALA A 215 5.94 4.98 11.63
C ALA A 215 6.76 6.28 11.53
N ASN A 216 7.67 6.54 12.47
CA ASN A 216 8.52 7.72 12.44
C ASN A 216 9.75 7.50 11.53
N PRO A 217 9.89 8.25 10.40
CA PRO A 217 11.00 8.06 9.46
C PRO A 217 12.39 8.24 10.07
N THR A 218 12.52 9.04 11.13
CA THR A 218 13.81 9.25 11.82
C THR A 218 14.30 8.00 12.55
N ASN A 219 13.42 7.03 12.81
CA ASN A 219 13.76 5.80 13.50
C ASN A 219 14.23 4.68 12.58
N ILE A 220 14.32 4.92 11.26
CA ILE A 220 14.63 3.86 10.29
C ILE A 220 15.92 3.10 10.62
N GLY A 221 16.97 3.80 11.08
CA GLY A 221 18.23 3.18 11.46
C GLY A 221 18.11 2.19 12.63
N PHE A 222 17.19 2.43 13.58
CA PHE A 222 16.93 1.47 14.66
C PHE A 222 16.25 0.20 14.15
N ILE A 223 15.34 0.35 13.18
CA ILE A 223 14.64 -0.78 12.56
C ILE A 223 15.62 -1.61 11.74
N GLU A 224 16.50 -0.97 10.96
CA GLU A 224 17.56 -1.63 10.21
C GLU A 224 18.52 -2.39 11.14
N LEU A 225 18.91 -1.80 12.29
CA LEU A 225 19.70 -2.48 13.31
C LEU A 225 18.98 -3.71 13.88
N ALA A 226 17.70 -3.57 14.25
CA ALA A 226 16.90 -4.68 14.75
C ALA A 226 16.79 -5.81 13.72
N TYR A 227 16.59 -5.45 12.44
CA TYR A 227 16.56 -6.40 11.33
C TYR A 227 17.92 -7.10 11.15
N MET A 228 19.03 -6.37 11.15
CA MET A 228 20.37 -6.97 11.06
C MET A 228 20.63 -7.95 12.19
N LEU A 229 20.26 -7.59 13.43
CA LEU A 229 20.38 -8.47 14.59
C LEU A 229 19.52 -9.73 14.41
N SER A 230 18.29 -9.63 13.90
CA SER A 230 17.41 -10.80 13.73
C SER A 230 17.92 -11.81 12.70
N GLN A 231 18.78 -11.40 11.77
CA GLN A 231 19.40 -12.29 10.78
C GLN A 231 20.64 -13.03 11.30
N MET A 232 21.16 -12.66 12.49
CA MET A 232 22.37 -13.27 13.02
C MET A 232 22.11 -14.64 13.65
N PRO A 233 23.07 -15.60 13.55
CA PRO A 233 23.02 -16.84 14.31
C PRO A 233 22.98 -16.56 15.82
N ALA A 234 22.17 -17.34 16.56
CA ALA A 234 21.92 -17.13 17.98
C ALA A 234 23.20 -17.06 18.84
N ASP A 235 24.22 -17.85 18.52
CA ASP A 235 25.50 -17.85 19.25
C ASP A 235 26.27 -16.53 19.10
N LYS A 236 26.18 -15.87 17.93
CA LYS A 236 26.80 -14.57 17.70
C LYS A 236 26.06 -13.47 18.47
N LEU A 237 24.72 -13.51 18.45
CA LEU A 237 23.90 -12.58 19.23
C LEU A 237 24.18 -12.67 20.72
N ARG A 238 24.31 -13.90 21.25
CA ARG A 238 24.62 -14.12 22.66
C ARG A 238 25.97 -13.52 23.06
N LYS A 239 27.04 -13.80 22.29
CA LYS A 239 28.37 -13.21 22.52
C LYS A 239 28.36 -11.69 22.46
N MET A 240 27.58 -11.12 21.55
CA MET A 240 27.45 -9.67 21.43
C MET A 240 26.74 -9.07 22.65
N GLY A 241 25.67 -9.71 23.14
CA GLY A 241 25.00 -9.32 24.38
C GLY A 241 25.89 -9.43 25.62
N GLU A 242 26.66 -10.52 25.74
CA GLU A 242 27.66 -10.70 26.81
C GLU A 242 28.72 -9.59 26.78
N SER A 243 29.24 -9.27 25.59
CA SER A 243 30.23 -8.19 25.41
C SER A 243 29.66 -6.81 25.76
N MET A 244 28.37 -6.55 25.51
CA MET A 244 27.72 -5.30 25.91
C MET A 244 27.53 -5.21 27.42
N LEU A 245 27.15 -6.31 28.08
CA LEU A 245 27.02 -6.38 29.54
C LEU A 245 28.36 -6.09 30.22
N ASP A 246 29.45 -6.68 29.73
CA ASP A 246 30.81 -6.47 30.24
C ASP A 246 31.31 -5.01 30.10
N ILE A 247 30.79 -4.25 29.11
CA ILE A 247 31.16 -2.83 28.92
C ILE A 247 30.35 -1.91 29.84
N THR A 248 29.15 -2.33 30.24
CA THR A 248 28.23 -1.53 31.06
C THR A 248 28.33 -1.78 32.57
N MET A 249 29.14 -2.75 33.02
CA MET A 249 29.46 -3.02 34.43
C MET A 249 30.82 -2.44 34.82
#